data_AF-A0A497EW02-F1
#
_entry.id   AF-A0A497EW02-F1
#
_cell.length_a   1.000
_cell.length_b   1.000
_cell.length_c   1.000
_cell.angle_alpha   90.00
_cell.angle_beta   90.00
_cell.angle_gamma   90.00
#
_symmetry.space_group_name_H-M   'P 1'
#
loop_
_entity.id
_entity.type
_entity.pdbx_description
1 polymer ?
#
loop_
_entity_poly.entity_id
_entity_poly.type
_entity_poly.pdbx_seq_one_letter_code
_entity_poly.pdbx_strand_id
1 'polypeptide(L)' 'MENYSLIDLHVHSHLSDGLNSPLELAFRAKKIGLNGIAIVDHA' A
#
# COMPACT_ATOMS: atom_id res chain seq x y z
N MET A 1 -19.45 -16.84 -7.05
CA MET A 1 -18.08 -16.75 -6.50
C MET A 1 -18.01 -15.44 -5.74
N GLU A 2 -17.66 -15.47 -4.46
CA GLU A 2 -17.43 -14.23 -3.71
C GLU A 2 -16.19 -13.53 -4.26
N ASN A 3 -16.30 -12.21 -4.44
CA ASN A 3 -15.22 -11.36 -4.92
C ASN A 3 -14.49 -10.82 -3.69
N TYR A 4 -13.43 -11.50 -3.25
CA TYR A 4 -12.63 -11.04 -2.12
C TYR A 4 -11.73 -9.87 -2.55
N SER A 5 -11.67 -8.83 -1.72
CA SER A 5 -10.75 -7.72 -1.93
C SER A 5 -9.40 -8.06 -1.32
N LEU A 6 -8.33 -8.04 -2.13
CA LEU A 6 -6.97 -8.25 -1.65
C LEU A 6 -6.37 -6.90 -1.26
N ILE A 7 -6.05 -6.73 0.02
CA ILE A 7 -5.56 -5.48 0.61
C ILE A 7 -4.28 -5.80 1.38
N ASP A 8 -3.25 -4.97 1.23
CA ASP A 8 -2.05 -5.00 2.06
C ASP A 8 -2.22 -4.04 3.25
N LEU A 9 -2.11 -4.54 4.47
CA LEU A 9 -2.40 -3.76 5.68
C LEU A 9 -1.13 -3.21 6.35
N HIS A 10 0.05 -3.43 5.79
CA HIS A 10 1.30 -3.03 6.44
C HIS A 10 2.36 -2.62 5.42
N VAL A 11 2.34 -1.34 5.04
CA VAL A 11 3.34 -0.75 4.14
C VAL A 11 3.96 0.49 4.76
N HIS A 12 5.26 0.68 4.59
CA HIS A 12 5.99 1.86 5.04
C HIS A 12 6.29 2.78 3.86
N SER A 13 6.18 4.09 4.07
CA SER A 13 6.54 5.11 3.08
C SER A 13 7.90 5.72 3.41
N HIS A 14 8.42 6.57 2.51
CA HIS A 14 9.65 7.31 2.77
C HIS A 14 9.54 8.37 3.88
N LEU A 15 8.36 8.53 4.49
CA LEU A 15 8.16 9.39 5.66
C LEU A 15 8.66 8.69 6.93
N SER A 16 8.91 7.38 6.88
CA SER A 16 9.61 6.62 7.92
C SER A 16 10.84 5.91 7.35
N ASP A 17 10.78 4.60 7.10
CA ASP A 17 11.88 3.75 6.62
C ASP A 17 11.57 3.04 5.28
N GLY A 18 10.44 3.37 4.64
CA GLY A 18 10.10 2.91 3.30
C GLY A 18 10.86 3.65 2.20
N LEU A 19 10.79 3.14 0.96
CA LEU A 19 11.48 3.74 -0.19
C LEU A 19 10.60 4.66 -1.05
N ASN A 20 9.29 4.42 -1.05
CA ASN A 20 8.36 5.09 -1.94
C ASN A 20 7.52 6.14 -1.20
N SER A 21 7.16 7.21 -1.91
CA SER A 21 6.15 8.16 -1.44
C SER A 21 4.78 7.48 -1.31
N PRO A 22 3.86 8.02 -0.48
CA PRO A 22 2.48 7.54 -0.42
C PRO A 22 1.78 7.46 -1.79
N LEU A 23 2.07 8.42 -2.67
CA LEU A 23 1.52 8.46 -4.02
C LEU A 23 2.04 7.30 -4.89
N GLU A 24 3.35 7.05 -4.88
CA GLU A 24 3.95 5.92 -5.61
C GLU A 24 3.46 4.58 -5.08
N LEU A 25 3.27 4.44 -3.76
CA LEU A 25 2.69 3.24 -3.15
C LEU A 25 1.26 3.00 -3.65
N ALA A 26 0.41 4.04 -3.67
CA ALA A 26 -0.95 3.93 -4.18
C ALA A 26 -0.99 3.55 -5.68
N PHE A 27 -0.13 4.17 -6.50
CA PHE A 27 0.01 3.80 -7.92
C PHE A 27 0.48 2.35 -8.10
N ARG A 28 1.45 1.91 -7.30
CA ARG A 28 1.98 0.54 -7.36
C ARG A 28 0.92 -0.48 -6.94
N ALA A 29 0.20 -0.23 -5.85
CA ALA A 29 -0.90 -1.07 -5.37
C ALA A 29 -1.95 -1.31 -6.46
N LYS A 30 -2.39 -0.22 -7.11
CA LYS A 30 -3.31 -0.30 -8.26
C LYS A 30 -2.70 -1.09 -9.43
N LYS A 31 -1.43 -0.86 -9.75
CA LYS A 31 -0.74 -1.55 -10.86
C LYS A 31 -0.64 -3.06 -10.66
N ILE A 32 -0.48 -3.52 -9.42
CA ILE A 32 -0.33 -4.96 -9.10
C ILE A 32 -1.65 -5.65 -8.76
N GLY A 33 -2.78 -4.94 -8.83
CA GLY A 33 -4.11 -5.51 -8.64
C GLY A 33 -4.59 -5.58 -7.19
N LEU A 34 -3.97 -4.83 -6.26
CA LEU A 34 -4.51 -4.68 -4.91
C LEU A 34 -5.74 -3.76 -4.94
N ASN A 35 -6.72 -4.09 -4.09
CA ASN A 35 -7.88 -3.26 -3.85
C ASN A 35 -7.59 -2.10 -2.88
N GLY A 36 -6.48 -2.14 -2.16
CA GLY A 36 -6.05 -1.09 -1.26
C GLY A 36 -4.72 -1.39 -0.56
N ILE A 37 -4.22 -0.38 0.15
CA ILE A 37 -3.07 -0.46 1.05
C ILE A 37 -3.36 0.33 2.33
N ALA A 38 -2.76 -0.07 3.46
CA ALA A 38 -2.63 0.75 4.66
C ALA A 38 -1.16 1.16 4.85
N ILE A 39 -0.92 2.46 4.98
CA ILE A 39 0.41 3.00 5.27
C ILE A 39 0.55 3.11 6.79
N VAL A 40 1.55 2.42 7.34
CA VAL A 40 1.79 2.27 8.78
C VAL A 40 3.22 2.72 9.08
N ASP A 41 3.48 4.00 8.86
CA ASP A 41 4.78 4.61 9.11
C ASP A 41 5.14 4.59 10.61
N HIS A 42 6.43 4.52 10.93
CA HIS A 42 6.94 4.68 12.30
C HIS A 42 6.69 6.11 12.83
N ALA A 43 6.60 6.25 14.15
CA ALA A 43 6.47 7.54 14.84
C ALA A 43 7.81 8.26 15.05
#